data_AF-A0A2K3MGZ6-F1
#
_entry.id   AF-A0A2K3MGZ6-F1
#
_cell.length_a   1.000
_cell.length_b   1.000
_cell.length_c   1.000
_cell.angle_alpha   90.00
_cell.angle_beta   90.00
_cell.angle_gamma   90.00
#
_symmetry.space_group_name_H-M   'P 1'
#
loop_
_entity.id
_entity.type
_entity.pdbx_description
1 polymer ?
#
loop_
_entity_poly.entity_id
_entity_poly.type
_entity_poly.pdbx_seq_one_letter_code
_entity_poly.pdbx_strand_id
1 'polypeptide(L)'
;MRRRIWNLLLNNNNNYNSNKLIQFAFSIPTSNFRFTASRYYCTDPSRILNHNRPGPLVQYKNLVNQGKLQHDPYQETVATELQNLLARLENYERQMEEYHVNLSKWENSRENERRRILTEEVEKQQNDEDWWRRLNNKITERWTTNSSDFSLGPGSVLLLKVS
;
A
#
# COMPACT_ATOMS: atom_id res chain seq x y z
N MET A 1 32.64 -7.19 -24.55
CA MET A 1 31.82 -8.40 -24.77
C MET A 1 30.49 -8.00 -25.40
N ARG A 2 30.26 -8.43 -26.65
CA ARG A 2 29.03 -8.18 -27.41
C ARG A 2 27.98 -9.21 -27.01
N ARG A 3 26.74 -8.78 -26.76
CA ARG A 3 25.56 -9.65 -26.86
C ARG A 3 24.54 -8.99 -27.77
N ARG A 4 24.47 -9.52 -29.00
CA ARG A 4 23.35 -9.41 -29.93
C ARG A 4 22.22 -10.31 -29.42
N ILE A 5 20.97 -9.88 -29.53
CA ILE A 5 19.69 -10.64 -29.51
C ILE A 5 18.60 -9.54 -29.47
N TRP A 6 17.52 -9.46 -30.24
CA TRP A 6 17.03 -10.00 -31.51
C TRP A 6 16.05 -8.93 -32.02
N ASN A 7 16.00 -8.70 -33.34
CA ASN A 7 14.85 -8.01 -33.95
C ASN A 7 13.73 -9.04 -34.07
N LEU A 8 12.57 -8.75 -33.47
CA LEU A 8 11.32 -9.37 -33.87
C LEU A 8 10.35 -8.26 -34.28
N LEU A 9 10.04 -8.29 -35.57
CA LEU A 9 8.90 -7.61 -36.17
C LEU A 9 7.63 -8.04 -35.45
N LEU A 10 6.99 -7.13 -34.72
CA LEU A 10 5.54 -7.09 -34.71
C LEU A 10 5.10 -5.81 -35.43
N ASN A 11 4.71 -6.03 -36.68
CA ASN A 11 3.81 -5.18 -37.41
C ASN A 11 2.53 -5.01 -36.59
N ASN A 12 2.28 -3.82 -36.07
CA ASN A 12 0.95 -3.43 -35.63
C ASN A 12 0.73 -1.99 -36.09
N ASN A 13 0.26 -1.88 -37.34
CA ASN A 13 -0.47 -0.72 -37.82
C ASN A 13 -1.63 -0.47 -36.87
N ASN A 14 -1.53 0.55 -36.03
CA ASN A 14 -2.68 1.34 -35.59
C ASN A 14 -2.21 2.76 -35.28
N ASN A 15 -2.58 3.62 -36.20
CA ASN A 15 -2.38 5.05 -36.24
C ASN A 15 -3.27 5.73 -35.19
N TYR A 16 -2.72 6.10 -34.02
CA TYR A 16 -3.29 7.14 -33.16
C TYR A 16 -2.19 7.92 -32.41
N ASN A 17 -2.18 9.22 -32.69
CA ASN A 17 -1.64 10.36 -31.95
C ASN A 17 -0.68 10.10 -30.77
N SER A 18 0.56 10.54 -30.99
CA SER A 18 1.46 11.20 -30.05
C SER A 18 0.90 11.48 -28.65
N ASN A 19 1.16 10.54 -27.73
CA ASN A 19 1.41 10.77 -26.30
C ASN A 19 2.17 9.53 -25.79
N LYS A 20 3.45 9.42 -26.17
CA LYS A 20 4.37 8.44 -25.56
C LYS A 20 4.67 8.90 -24.13
N LEU A 21 3.74 8.60 -23.22
CA LEU A 21 4.05 8.39 -21.82
C LEU A 21 5.09 7.28 -21.77
N ILE A 22 6.26 7.61 -21.25
CA ILE A 22 7.32 6.66 -20.95
C ILE A 22 6.75 5.73 -19.88
N GLN A 23 6.18 4.60 -20.31
CA GLN A 23 5.93 3.47 -19.45
C GLN A 23 7.30 2.92 -19.04
N PHE A 24 7.88 3.49 -17.99
CA PHE A 24 8.76 2.74 -17.13
C PHE A 24 7.92 1.59 -16.59
N ALA A 25 8.02 0.45 -17.26
CA ALA A 25 7.51 -0.83 -16.80
C ALA A 25 8.36 -1.27 -15.60
N PHE A 26 8.23 -0.56 -14.48
CA PHE A 26 8.16 -1.28 -13.23
C PHE A 26 6.79 -1.94 -13.28
N SER A 27 6.79 -3.25 -13.44
CA SER A 27 5.69 -4.07 -13.00
C SER A 27 5.46 -3.69 -11.54
N ILE A 28 4.65 -2.66 -11.28
CA ILE A 28 4.00 -2.47 -10.00
C ILE A 28 3.33 -3.83 -9.85
N PRO A 29 3.75 -4.68 -8.89
CA PRO A 29 2.83 -5.72 -8.52
C PRO A 29 1.62 -4.90 -8.14
N THR A 30 0.53 -5.03 -8.89
CA THR A 30 -0.79 -4.85 -8.30
C THR A 30 -0.80 -5.94 -7.23
N SER A 31 -0.13 -5.63 -6.12
CA SER A 31 -0.47 -6.03 -4.80
C SER A 31 -1.90 -5.55 -4.74
N ASN A 32 -2.77 -6.41 -5.25
CA ASN A 32 -4.01 -6.74 -4.63
C ASN A 32 -3.58 -6.83 -3.17
N PHE A 33 -3.62 -5.68 -2.48
CA PHE A 33 -3.92 -5.63 -1.08
C PHE A 33 -5.20 -6.42 -1.06
N ARG A 34 -5.03 -7.74 -0.89
CA ARG A 34 -6.03 -8.60 -0.37
C ARG A 34 -6.30 -7.85 0.92
N PHE A 35 -7.31 -6.97 0.89
CA PHE A 35 -8.09 -6.61 2.06
C PHE A 35 -8.11 -7.92 2.80
N THR A 36 -7.33 -8.00 3.87
CA THR A 36 -7.07 -9.23 4.59
C THR A 36 -8.47 -9.65 4.98
N ALA A 37 -9.02 -10.58 4.19
CA ALA A 37 -10.46 -10.75 4.05
C ALA A 37 -10.99 -10.82 5.46
N SER A 38 -11.74 -9.79 5.89
CA SER A 38 -11.92 -9.45 7.30
C SER A 38 -12.16 -10.76 8.00
N ARG A 39 -11.12 -11.28 8.67
CA ARG A 39 -11.16 -12.67 9.09
C ARG A 39 -12.09 -12.61 10.27
N TYR A 40 -13.36 -12.88 10.02
CA TYR A 40 -14.42 -13.00 11.01
C TYR A 40 -14.07 -14.25 11.84
N TYR A 41 -13.04 -14.13 12.68
CA TYR A 41 -12.70 -15.14 13.68
C TYR A 41 -13.66 -15.08 14.87
N CYS A 42 -14.54 -14.08 14.91
CA CYS A 42 -15.64 -14.00 15.85
C CYS A 42 -16.94 -14.16 15.07
N THR A 43 -17.43 -15.40 14.96
CA THR A 43 -18.85 -15.66 14.72
C THR A 43 -19.64 -15.07 15.89
N ASP A 44 -20.09 -13.83 15.69
CA ASP A 44 -21.12 -13.13 16.46
C ASP A 44 -20.80 -12.87 17.96
N PRO A 45 -20.25 -11.68 18.30
CA PRO A 45 -20.01 -11.25 19.69
C PRO A 45 -21.26 -11.32 20.60
N SER A 46 -22.45 -11.27 19.99
CA SER A 46 -23.73 -11.33 20.70
C SER A 46 -23.97 -12.66 21.43
N ARG A 47 -23.25 -13.74 21.09
CA ARG A 47 -23.46 -15.06 21.72
C ARG A 47 -22.81 -15.18 23.09
N ILE A 48 -21.64 -14.58 23.30
CA ILE A 48 -20.93 -14.62 24.60
C ILE A 48 -21.50 -13.54 25.53
N LEU A 49 -21.93 -12.43 24.94
CA LEU A 49 -22.19 -11.17 25.63
C LEU A 49 -23.70 -10.86 25.66
N ASN A 50 -24.50 -11.76 26.25
CA ASN A 50 -25.84 -11.38 26.70
C ASN A 50 -25.70 -10.50 27.94
N HIS A 51 -25.32 -9.22 27.76
CA HIS A 51 -25.12 -8.22 28.82
C HIS A 51 -26.31 -8.06 29.76
N ASN A 52 -27.51 -8.43 29.30
CA ASN A 52 -28.73 -8.33 30.09
C ASN A 52 -28.91 -9.50 31.07
N ARG A 53 -28.04 -10.52 31.00
CA ARG A 53 -28.14 -11.68 31.87
C ARG A 53 -27.25 -11.48 33.10
N PRO A 54 -27.79 -11.64 34.33
CA PRO A 54 -26.97 -11.60 35.54
C PRO A 54 -25.84 -12.64 35.45
N GLY A 55 -24.67 -12.32 35.97
CA GLY A 55 -23.53 -13.22 35.91
C GLY A 55 -23.75 -14.53 36.71
N PRO A 56 -22.97 -15.60 36.44
CA PRO A 56 -23.17 -16.91 37.06
C PRO A 56 -23.24 -16.89 38.59
N LEU A 57 -22.37 -16.11 39.26
CA LEU A 57 -22.37 -15.98 40.72
C LEU A 57 -23.64 -15.32 41.25
N VAL A 58 -24.10 -14.27 40.56
CA VAL A 58 -25.34 -13.55 40.91
C VAL A 58 -26.55 -14.46 40.73
N GLN A 59 -26.59 -15.24 39.64
CA GLN A 59 -27.64 -16.23 39.41
C GLN A 59 -27.65 -17.30 40.51
N TYR A 60 -26.49 -17.85 40.87
CA TYR A 60 -26.37 -18.84 41.94
C TYR A 60 -26.91 -18.30 43.26
N LYS A 61 -26.43 -17.12 43.70
CA LYS A 61 -26.90 -16.49 44.95
C LYS A 61 -28.40 -16.21 44.94
N ASN A 62 -28.95 -15.77 43.82
CA ASN A 62 -30.39 -15.55 43.69
C ASN A 62 -31.20 -16.84 43.83
N LEU A 63 -30.73 -17.98 43.29
CA LEU A 63 -31.40 -19.27 43.42
C LEU A 63 -31.36 -19.79 44.87
N VAL A 64 -30.23 -19.60 45.55
CA VAL A 64 -30.09 -19.94 46.98
C VAL A 64 -31.02 -19.08 47.83
N ASN A 65 -31.05 -17.77 47.62
CA ASN A 65 -31.92 -16.84 48.36
C ASN A 65 -33.41 -17.10 48.13
N GLN A 66 -33.79 -17.58 46.94
CA GLN A 66 -35.16 -17.98 46.63
C GLN A 66 -35.54 -19.34 47.23
N GLY A 67 -34.60 -20.06 47.86
CA GLY A 67 -34.81 -21.42 48.36
C GLY A 67 -34.96 -22.48 47.26
N LYS A 68 -34.65 -22.13 46.01
CA LYS A 68 -34.72 -23.06 44.86
C LYS A 68 -33.51 -23.98 44.78
N LEU A 69 -32.41 -23.59 45.42
CA LEU A 69 -31.16 -24.32 45.45
C LEU A 69 -30.62 -24.34 46.88
N GLN A 70 -30.16 -25.50 47.34
CA GLN A 70 -29.44 -25.59 48.61
C GLN A 70 -28.04 -24.97 48.45
N HIS A 71 -27.59 -24.25 49.47
CA HIS A 71 -26.25 -23.69 49.45
C HIS A 71 -25.18 -24.79 49.47
N ASP A 72 -24.32 -24.80 48.45
CA ASP A 72 -23.15 -25.66 48.31
C ASP A 72 -21.88 -24.81 48.07
N PRO A 73 -20.87 -24.87 48.97
CA PRO A 73 -19.62 -24.13 48.80
C PRO A 73 -18.87 -24.44 47.50
N TYR A 74 -18.95 -25.68 46.99
CA TYR A 74 -18.27 -26.05 45.75
C TYR A 74 -18.94 -25.40 44.53
N GLN A 75 -20.27 -25.36 44.51
CA GLN A 75 -21.02 -24.67 43.46
C GLN A 75 -20.79 -23.16 43.49
N GLU A 76 -20.71 -22.54 44.67
CA GLU A 76 -20.38 -21.11 44.77
C GLU A 76 -18.98 -20.82 44.22
N THR A 77 -18.01 -21.68 44.54
CA THR A 77 -16.64 -21.56 44.03
C THR A 77 -16.62 -21.64 42.50
N VAL A 78 -17.29 -22.64 41.92
CA VAL A 78 -17.40 -22.77 40.46
C VAL A 78 -18.07 -21.55 39.83
N ALA A 79 -19.16 -21.06 40.41
CA ALA A 79 -19.85 -19.87 39.91
C ALA A 79 -18.97 -18.61 39.96
N THR A 80 -18.11 -18.50 40.98
CA THR A 80 -17.14 -17.41 41.13
C THR A 80 -16.04 -17.50 40.08
N GLU A 81 -15.46 -18.68 39.87
CA GLU A 81 -14.42 -18.87 38.85
C GLU A 81 -14.96 -18.63 37.43
N LEU A 82 -16.18 -19.08 37.14
CA LEU A 82 -16.84 -18.80 35.87
C LEU A 82 -17.08 -17.29 35.66
N GLN A 83 -17.49 -16.57 36.71
CA GLN A 83 -17.63 -15.11 36.66
C GLN A 83 -16.30 -14.43 36.30
N ASN A 84 -15.20 -14.86 36.94
CA ASN A 84 -13.87 -14.33 36.69
C ASN A 84 -13.39 -14.64 35.26
N LEU A 85 -13.65 -15.85 34.77
CA LEU A 85 -13.31 -16.24 33.41
C LEU A 85 -14.04 -15.36 32.38
N LEU A 86 -15.34 -15.14 32.56
CA LEU A 86 -16.12 -14.27 31.67
C LEU A 86 -15.59 -12.84 31.65
N ALA A 87 -15.24 -12.28 32.81
CA ALA A 87 -14.64 -10.94 32.89
C ALA A 87 -13.31 -10.85 32.14
N ARG A 88 -12.47 -11.90 32.22
CA ARG A 88 -11.21 -11.97 31.46
C ARG A 88 -11.45 -12.07 29.96
N LEU A 89 -12.43 -12.85 29.53
CA LEU A 89 -12.81 -12.97 28.12
C LEU A 89 -13.30 -11.63 27.56
N GLU A 90 -14.17 -10.92 28.27
CA GLU A 90 -14.62 -9.58 27.86
C GLU A 90 -13.43 -8.62 27.69
N ASN A 91 -12.46 -8.67 28.62
CA ASN A 91 -11.26 -7.87 28.50
C ASN A 91 -10.39 -8.27 27.29
N TYR A 92 -10.25 -9.57 26.99
CA TYR A 92 -9.53 -10.00 25.80
C TYR A 92 -10.22 -9.59 24.51
N GLU A 93 -11.55 -9.65 24.45
CA GLU A 93 -12.33 -9.17 23.31
C GLU A 93 -12.05 -7.68 23.06
N ARG A 94 -12.07 -6.85 24.11
CA ARG A 94 -11.73 -5.43 24.02
C ARG A 94 -10.30 -5.20 23.52
N GLN A 95 -9.34 -5.96 24.04
CA GLN A 95 -7.94 -5.86 23.61
C GLN A 95 -7.75 -6.29 22.15
N MET A 96 -8.49 -7.31 21.69
CA MET A 96 -8.46 -7.76 20.30
C MET A 96 -9.06 -6.71 19.36
N GLU A 97 -10.18 -6.08 19.74
CA GLU A 97 -10.77 -4.97 19.00
C GLU A 97 -9.78 -3.81 18.84
N GLU A 98 -9.17 -3.39 19.95
CA GLU A 98 -8.16 -2.33 19.95
C GLU A 98 -6.93 -2.70 19.09
N TYR A 99 -6.46 -3.94 19.18
CA TYR A 99 -5.36 -4.44 18.38
C TYR A 99 -5.68 -4.33 16.88
N HIS A 100 -6.89 -4.72 16.46
CA HIS A 100 -7.30 -4.62 15.05
C HIS A 100 -7.37 -3.18 14.56
N VAL A 101 -7.88 -2.25 15.38
CA VAL A 101 -7.88 -0.82 15.07
C VAL A 101 -6.46 -0.30 14.89
N ASN A 102 -5.55 -0.64 15.80
CA ASN A 102 -4.16 -0.19 15.75
C ASN A 102 -3.40 -0.80 14.56
N LEU A 103 -3.65 -2.06 14.25
CA LEU A 103 -3.07 -2.74 13.09
C LEU A 103 -3.48 -2.04 11.79
N SER A 104 -4.76 -1.73 11.62
CA SER A 104 -5.27 -1.00 10.44
C SER A 104 -4.64 0.39 10.29
N LYS A 105 -4.51 1.14 11.40
CA LYS A 105 -3.81 2.44 11.40
C LYS A 105 -2.35 2.29 10.97
N TRP A 106 -1.65 1.29 11.48
CA TRP A 106 -0.25 1.03 11.16
C TRP A 106 -0.04 0.61 9.70
N GLU A 107 -0.95 -0.18 9.14
CA GLU A 107 -0.94 -0.54 7.71
C GLU A 107 -1.17 0.68 6.82
N ASN A 108 -2.17 1.50 7.13
CA ASN A 108 -2.45 2.73 6.38
C ASN A 108 -1.29 3.73 6.43
N SER A 109 -0.69 3.93 7.61
CA SER A 109 0.48 4.81 7.76
C SER A 109 1.65 4.35 6.90
N ARG A 110 1.95 3.04 6.92
CA ARG A 110 3.03 2.48 6.10
C ARG A 110 2.77 2.60 4.61
N GLU A 111 1.54 2.34 4.18
CA GLU A 111 1.17 2.45 2.77
C GLU A 111 1.21 3.90 2.28
N ASN A 112 0.79 4.85 3.12
CA ASN A 112 0.90 6.28 2.81
C ASN A 112 2.36 6.71 2.67
N GLU A 113 3.24 6.26 3.58
CA GLU A 113 4.68 6.53 3.48
C GLU A 113 5.27 5.94 2.21
N ARG A 114 4.92 4.70 1.87
CA ARG A 114 5.34 4.04 0.63
C ARG A 114 4.92 4.84 -0.60
N ARG A 115 3.68 5.34 -0.63
CA ARG A 115 3.20 6.18 -1.73
C ARG A 115 3.95 7.50 -1.81
N ARG A 116 4.22 8.14 -0.66
CA ARG A 116 4.95 9.41 -0.59
C ARG A 116 6.36 9.28 -1.20
N ILE A 117 7.10 8.24 -0.82
CA ILE A 117 8.45 7.98 -1.35
C ILE A 117 8.39 7.76 -2.87
N LEU A 118 7.43 6.97 -3.35
CA LEU A 118 7.28 6.72 -4.79
C LEU A 118 6.95 8.00 -5.57
N THR A 119 6.08 8.86 -5.04
CA THR A 119 5.79 10.15 -5.68
C THR A 119 6.99 11.08 -5.67
N GLU A 120 7.73 11.14 -4.56
CA GLU A 120 8.96 11.96 -4.45
C GLU A 120 10.04 11.49 -5.44
N GLU A 121 10.22 10.18 -5.63
CA GLU A 121 11.15 9.62 -6.61
C GLU A 121 10.75 9.95 -8.05
N VAL A 122 9.47 9.83 -8.39
CA VAL A 122 8.94 10.17 -9.72
C VAL A 122 9.08 11.67 -10.01
N GLU A 123 8.72 12.54 -9.07
CA GLU A 123 8.85 13.99 -9.23
C GLU A 123 10.32 14.42 -9.40
N LYS A 124 11.24 13.80 -8.65
CA LYS A 124 12.67 14.06 -8.79
C LYS A 124 13.18 13.64 -10.17
N GLN A 125 12.81 12.45 -10.64
CA GLN A 125 13.17 11.99 -11.98
C GLN A 125 12.63 12.91 -13.07
N GLN A 126 11.37 13.35 -12.96
CA GLN A 126 10.78 14.29 -13.91
C GLN A 126 11.52 15.63 -13.93
N ASN A 127 11.87 16.17 -12.77
CA ASN A 127 12.64 17.40 -12.66
C ASN A 127 14.06 17.27 -13.25
N ASP A 128 14.73 16.15 -13.00
CA ASP A 128 16.05 15.86 -13.56
C ASP A 128 15.99 15.72 -15.10
N GLU A 129 14.99 15.02 -15.64
CA GLU A 129 14.75 14.92 -17.09
C GLU A 129 14.44 16.28 -17.72
N ASP A 130 13.60 17.08 -17.08
CA ASP A 130 13.26 18.43 -17.51
C ASP A 130 14.49 19.36 -17.51
N TRP A 131 15.35 19.24 -16.50
CA TRP A 131 16.62 19.97 -16.44
C TRP A 131 17.55 19.58 -17.59
N TRP A 132 17.75 18.27 -17.83
CA TRP A 132 18.56 17.76 -18.94
C TRP A 132 18.00 18.20 -20.30
N ARG A 133 16.68 18.20 -20.49
CA ARG A 133 16.02 18.68 -21.71
C ARG A 133 16.30 20.15 -21.97
N ARG A 134 16.17 21.01 -20.94
CA ARG A 134 16.47 22.46 -21.04
C ARG A 134 17.93 22.71 -21.38
N LEU A 135 18.84 21.97 -20.74
CA LEU A 135 20.27 22.09 -21.00
C LEU A 135 20.61 21.71 -22.46
N ASN A 136 20.10 20.57 -22.93
CA ASN A 136 20.32 20.11 -24.30
C ASN A 136 19.79 21.11 -25.32
N ASN A 137 18.56 21.63 -25.13
CA ASN A 137 17.98 22.64 -26.02
C ASN A 137 18.88 23.88 -26.14
N LYS A 138 19.37 24.41 -25.03
CA LYS A 138 20.28 25.58 -25.00
C LYS A 138 21.62 25.30 -25.69
N ILE A 139 22.15 24.08 -25.53
CA ILE A 139 23.35 23.64 -26.23
C ILE A 139 23.08 23.60 -27.74
N THR A 140 22.01 22.93 -28.19
CA THR A 140 21.64 22.89 -29.61
C THR A 140 21.40 24.27 -30.21
N GLU A 141 20.68 25.16 -29.51
CA GLU A 141 20.47 26.55 -29.94
C GLU A 141 21.82 27.25 -30.19
N ARG A 142 22.76 27.14 -29.24
CA ARG A 142 24.10 27.73 -29.36
C ARG A 142 24.91 27.15 -30.54
N TRP A 143 24.77 25.86 -30.82
CA TRP A 143 25.41 25.25 -32.00
C TRP A 143 24.76 25.69 -33.31
N THR A 144 23.43 25.85 -33.32
CA THR A 144 22.71 26.33 -34.50
C THR A 144 23.05 27.79 -34.81
N THR A 145 23.13 28.68 -33.81
CA THR A 145 23.50 30.09 -34.00
C THR A 145 24.93 30.24 -34.51
N ASN A 146 25.87 29.47 -33.97
CA ASN A 146 27.27 29.49 -34.40
C ASN A 146 27.48 28.82 -35.78
N SER A 147 26.56 27.95 -36.21
CA SER A 147 26.60 27.35 -37.55
C SER A 147 25.95 28.26 -38.60
N SER A 148 25.02 29.14 -38.22
CA SER A 148 24.43 30.14 -39.11
C SER A 148 25.35 31.34 -39.40
N ASP A 149 26.36 31.59 -38.54
CA ASP A 149 27.44 32.54 -38.85
C ASP A 149 28.42 32.00 -39.92
N PHE A 150 28.31 30.72 -40.28
CA PHE A 150 28.92 30.14 -41.48
C PHE A 150 27.97 30.21 -42.69
N SER A 151 27.29 31.34 -42.87
CA SER A 151 26.56 31.63 -44.11
C SER A 151 26.88 33.03 -44.63
N LEU A 152 28.12 33.21 -45.09
CA LEU A 152 28.52 34.29 -45.98
C LEU A 152 29.42 33.75 -47.10
N GLY A 153 28.81 33.54 -48.27
CA GLY A 153 29.47 33.52 -49.57
C GLY A 153 29.47 32.19 -50.34
N PRO A 154 28.88 32.11 -51.56
CA PRO A 154 29.05 30.97 -52.45
C PRO A 154 30.49 30.98 -52.98
N GLY A 155 31.38 30.18 -52.40
CA GLY A 155 32.76 30.16 -52.85
C GLY A 155 33.77 29.47 -51.94
N SER A 156 33.51 28.25 -51.50
CA SER A 156 34.59 27.42 -50.92
C SER A 156 34.28 25.93 -51.09
N VAL A 157 34.52 25.45 -52.30
CA VAL A 157 34.78 24.04 -52.55
C VAL A 157 36.15 23.72 -51.96
N LEU A 158 36.20 23.22 -50.72
CA LEU A 158 37.38 22.51 -50.24
C LEU A 158 37.20 21.03 -50.53
N LEU A 159 37.70 20.65 -51.71
CA LEU A 159 38.09 19.29 -52.05
C LEU A 159 39.10 18.79 -51.02
N LEU A 160 38.67 17.96 -50.08
CA LEU A 160 39.58 17.02 -49.43
C LEU A 160 39.73 15.80 -50.35
N LYS A 161 40.68 15.94 -51.28
CA LYS A 161 41.26 14.83 -52.03
C LYS A 161 42.23 14.13 -51.08
N VAL A 162 41.80 13.00 -50.51
CA VAL A 162 42.70 12.07 -49.82
C VAL A 162 43.32 11.19 -50.91
N SER A 163 44.59 11.46 -51.21
CA SER A 163 45.52 10.49 -51.83
C SER A 163 46.17 9.64 -50.75
#